data_AF-A0A1X7UU31-F1
#
_entry.id   AF-A0A1X7UU31-F1
#
_cell.length_a   1.000
_cell.length_b   1.000
_cell.length_c   1.000
_cell.angle_alpha   90.00
_cell.angle_beta   90.00
_cell.angle_gamma   90.00
#
_symmetry.space_group_name_H-M   'P 1'
#
loop_
_entity.id
_entity.type
_entity.pdbx_description
1 polymer ?
#
loop_
_entity_poly.entity_id
_entity_poly.type
_entity_poly.pdbx_seq_one_letter_code
_entity_poly.pdbx_strand_id
1 'polypeptide(L)'
;MAAQPEERESSQNILRLINCCKETENCLKLIKELTGEALTLNSKGLPTKTVEWHIDNKYYSATINIHLTLEPSEETDTPFEAVVILCELEELDHLERVKDLWSNLDQKDSNSFPPEVSLLVGVTNDSSDENETIKKTLHWCTDNGIELVKWRHIDKAVESDDEEDDNEGISRISEALQAHMWPQITLKGSSNKAAAVSDHKEAPTTNSNEPEPPLPEGVVIPDFLSSMNAAEPDPGGESFEELFERFASMRAHAESLPYEERKAYAEKVVMSFWKSIGGDEEEIDLKDD
;
A
#
# COMPACT_ATOMS: atom_id res chain seq x y z
N MET A 1 25.84 -25.64 -4.73
CA MET A 1 26.03 -24.23 -5.12
C MET A 1 24.67 -23.59 -4.96
N ALA A 2 24.45 -22.92 -3.83
CA ALA A 2 23.21 -22.20 -3.60
C ALA A 2 23.21 -20.97 -4.51
N ALA A 3 22.17 -20.79 -5.30
CA ALA A 3 21.96 -19.59 -6.09
C ALA A 3 21.88 -18.40 -5.13
N GLN A 4 22.75 -17.41 -5.34
CA GLN A 4 22.60 -16.11 -4.69
C GLN A 4 21.33 -15.46 -5.25
N PRO A 5 20.56 -14.71 -4.45
CA PRO A 5 19.49 -13.89 -4.99
C PRO A 5 20.14 -12.85 -5.90
N GLU A 6 19.80 -12.86 -7.19
CA GLU A 6 20.18 -11.80 -8.12
C GLU A 6 19.61 -10.48 -7.56
N GLU A 7 20.51 -9.61 -7.11
CA GLU A 7 20.18 -8.23 -6.79
C GLU A 7 19.53 -7.62 -8.03
N ARG A 8 18.35 -7.00 -7.88
CA ARG A 8 17.68 -6.27 -8.98
C ARG A 8 18.66 -5.22 -9.53
N GLU A 9 19.31 -5.51 -10.64
CA GLU A 9 20.20 -4.56 -11.31
C GLU A 9 19.34 -3.37 -11.79
N SER A 10 19.48 -2.24 -11.10
CA SER A 10 18.85 -0.95 -11.43
C SER A 10 17.32 -1.00 -11.57
N SER A 11 16.61 -1.32 -10.48
CA SER A 11 15.15 -1.10 -10.43
C SER A 11 14.83 0.39 -10.65
N GLN A 12 14.29 0.72 -11.82
CA GLN A 12 13.81 2.06 -12.14
C GLN A 12 12.34 2.18 -11.75
N ASN A 13 11.93 3.35 -11.28
CA ASN A 13 10.52 3.65 -11.06
C ASN A 13 9.80 3.78 -12.41
N ILE A 14 9.42 2.67 -13.04
CA ILE A 14 8.74 2.66 -14.33
C ILE A 14 7.32 2.11 -14.17
N LEU A 15 6.35 2.89 -14.63
CA LEU A 15 4.97 2.50 -14.88
C LEU A 15 4.77 2.33 -16.38
N ARG A 16 4.37 1.14 -16.83
CA ARG A 16 3.99 0.92 -18.23
C ARG A 16 2.50 1.14 -18.40
N LEU A 17 2.11 2.09 -19.26
CA LEU A 17 0.72 2.34 -19.63
C LEU A 17 0.49 1.85 -21.06
N ILE A 18 -0.35 0.83 -21.22
CA ILE A 18 -0.64 0.21 -22.51
C ILE A 18 -2.04 0.62 -22.96
N ASN A 19 -2.14 1.29 -24.11
CA ASN A 19 -3.42 1.63 -24.71
C ASN A 19 -3.92 0.48 -25.59
N CYS A 20 -5.04 -0.14 -25.22
CA CYS A 20 -5.75 -1.11 -26.07
C CYS A 20 -7.02 -0.52 -26.70
N CYS A 21 -7.35 0.75 -26.40
CA CYS A 21 -8.48 1.43 -26.98
C CYS A 21 -8.21 1.80 -28.44
N LYS A 22 -9.29 1.99 -29.22
CA LYS A 22 -9.17 2.41 -30.63
C LYS A 22 -8.59 3.81 -30.76
N GLU A 23 -8.91 4.67 -29.80
CA GLU A 23 -8.50 6.06 -29.75
C GLU A 23 -7.46 6.29 -28.66
N THR A 24 -6.58 7.26 -28.87
CA THR A 24 -5.56 7.66 -27.88
C THR A 24 -6.09 8.71 -26.90
N GLU A 25 -7.30 9.23 -27.09
CA GLU A 25 -7.82 10.32 -26.26
C GLU A 25 -7.92 9.89 -24.79
N ASN A 26 -8.39 8.67 -24.54
CA ASN A 26 -8.58 8.15 -23.20
C ASN A 26 -7.24 7.94 -22.48
N CYS A 27 -6.20 7.44 -23.16
CA CYS A 27 -4.90 7.31 -22.52
C CYS A 27 -4.26 8.67 -22.20
N LEU A 28 -4.44 9.67 -23.07
CA LEU A 28 -3.95 11.04 -22.82
C LEU A 28 -4.72 11.72 -21.68
N LYS A 29 -6.03 11.50 -21.58
CA LYS A 29 -6.85 11.95 -20.44
C LYS A 29 -6.38 11.31 -19.14
N LEU A 30 -6.18 9.99 -19.12
CA LEU A 30 -5.71 9.27 -17.93
C LEU A 30 -4.35 9.77 -17.46
N ILE A 31 -3.39 9.96 -18.38
CA ILE A 31 -2.09 10.56 -18.05
C ILE A 31 -2.26 11.94 -17.42
N LYS A 32 -3.12 12.77 -18.00
CA LYS A 32 -3.37 14.13 -17.49
C LYS A 32 -4.03 14.10 -16.11
N GLU A 33 -4.94 13.19 -15.86
CA GLU A 33 -5.59 13.03 -14.55
C GLU A 33 -4.62 12.51 -13.49
N LEU A 34 -3.75 11.55 -13.83
CA LEU A 34 -2.73 11.02 -12.93
C LEU A 34 -1.65 12.06 -12.59
N THR A 35 -1.10 12.71 -13.62
CA THR A 35 0.11 13.54 -13.48
C THR A 35 -0.15 15.03 -13.35
N GLY A 36 -1.36 15.48 -13.71
CA GLY A 36 -1.67 16.90 -13.92
C GLY A 36 -1.10 17.47 -15.22
N GLU A 37 -0.25 16.74 -15.94
CA GLU A 37 0.40 17.20 -17.17
C GLU A 37 -0.26 16.65 -18.43
N ALA A 38 -0.52 17.52 -19.40
CA ALA A 38 -0.97 17.08 -20.71
C ALA A 38 0.19 16.51 -21.53
N LEU A 39 0.05 15.27 -22.00
CA LEU A 39 0.92 14.68 -23.01
C LEU A 39 0.33 14.96 -24.41
N THR A 40 1.20 15.28 -25.36
CA THR A 40 0.85 15.33 -26.78
C THR A 40 1.63 14.28 -27.56
N LEU A 41 1.00 13.73 -28.59
CA LEU A 41 1.62 12.79 -29.51
C LEU A 41 2.15 13.54 -30.73
N ASN A 42 3.27 13.10 -31.28
CA ASN A 42 3.82 13.64 -32.51
C ASN A 42 3.07 13.09 -33.74
N SER A 43 3.47 13.53 -34.94
CA SER A 43 2.84 13.10 -36.20
C SER A 43 2.95 11.59 -36.50
N LYS A 44 3.78 10.86 -35.76
CA LYS A 44 3.93 9.40 -35.85
C LYS A 44 3.18 8.67 -34.72
N GLY A 45 2.42 9.37 -33.90
CA GLY A 45 1.72 8.80 -32.75
C GLY A 45 2.59 8.59 -31.52
N LEU A 46 3.89 8.91 -31.54
CA LEU A 46 4.76 8.69 -30.38
C LEU A 46 4.66 9.86 -29.37
N PRO A 47 4.83 9.59 -28.06
CA PRO A 47 4.95 10.62 -27.04
C PRO A 47 5.99 11.68 -27.43
N THR A 48 5.64 12.96 -27.31
CA THR A 48 6.57 14.07 -27.60
C THR A 48 7.64 14.25 -26.53
N LYS A 49 7.39 13.73 -25.32
CA LYS A 49 8.27 13.78 -24.16
C LYS A 49 8.07 12.55 -23.28
N THR A 50 9.07 12.24 -22.46
CA THR A 50 8.88 11.36 -21.30
C THR A 50 7.91 12.02 -20.33
N VAL A 51 7.00 11.23 -19.77
CA VAL A 51 6.05 11.69 -18.75
C VAL A 51 6.55 11.23 -17.40
N GLU A 52 6.72 12.18 -16.49
CA GLU A 52 7.07 11.90 -15.10
C GLU A 52 5.85 12.17 -14.21
N TRP A 53 5.58 11.26 -13.30
CA TRP A 53 4.60 11.43 -12.24
C TRP A 53 5.30 11.54 -10.90
N HIS A 54 5.14 12.67 -10.22
CA HIS A 54 5.74 12.89 -8.92
C HIS A 54 4.74 12.53 -7.82
N ILE A 55 5.03 11.45 -7.09
CA ILE A 55 4.31 11.09 -5.88
C ILE A 55 4.99 11.81 -4.72
N ASP A 56 4.22 12.58 -3.96
CA ASP A 56 4.69 13.25 -2.76
C ASP A 56 3.63 13.14 -1.66
N ASN A 57 3.60 12.01 -0.94
CA ASN A 57 2.60 11.74 0.10
C ASN A 57 3.18 11.95 1.50
N LYS A 58 2.44 11.57 2.56
CA LYS A 58 2.89 11.74 3.95
C LYS A 58 4.13 10.90 4.30
N TYR A 59 4.33 9.78 3.60
CA TYR A 59 5.29 8.74 3.95
C TYR A 59 6.55 8.80 3.09
N TYR A 60 6.41 9.13 1.80
CA TYR A 60 7.52 9.14 0.86
C TYR A 60 7.32 10.13 -0.29
N SER A 61 8.41 10.40 -1.01
CA SER A 61 8.37 10.99 -2.34
C SER A 61 9.06 10.11 -3.37
N ALA A 62 8.56 10.09 -4.59
CA ALA A 62 9.12 9.32 -5.69
C ALA A 62 8.78 9.97 -7.03
N THR A 63 9.67 9.83 -8.00
CA THR A 63 9.38 10.19 -9.40
C THR A 63 9.23 8.91 -10.19
N ILE A 64 8.07 8.74 -10.83
CA ILE A 64 7.71 7.57 -11.63
C ILE A 64 7.74 7.96 -13.11
N ASN A 65 8.47 7.23 -13.92
CA ASN A 65 8.49 7.40 -15.36
C ASN A 65 7.34 6.60 -15.98
N ILE A 66 6.45 7.28 -16.70
CA ILE A 66 5.33 6.64 -17.40
C ILE A 66 5.75 6.36 -18.84
N HIS A 67 5.81 5.07 -19.19
CA HIS A 67 6.07 4.60 -20.54
C HIS A 67 4.75 4.25 -21.23
N LEU A 68 4.29 5.13 -22.13
CA LEU A 68 3.09 4.92 -22.93
C LEU A 68 3.39 4.02 -24.13
N THR A 69 2.72 2.87 -24.22
CA THR A 69 2.73 1.97 -25.37
C THR A 69 1.38 2.07 -26.08
N LEU A 70 1.36 2.58 -27.32
CA LEU A 70 0.13 2.69 -28.13
C LEU A 70 -0.07 1.50 -29.08
N GLU A 71 1.04 0.88 -29.50
CA GLU A 71 1.03 -0.36 -30.25
C GLU A 71 2.00 -1.34 -29.57
N PRO A 72 1.51 -2.52 -29.17
CA PRO A 72 2.31 -3.51 -28.43
C PRO A 72 3.39 -4.20 -29.27
N SER A 73 3.61 -3.75 -30.50
CA SER A 73 4.74 -4.16 -31.34
C SER A 73 6.04 -3.43 -31.02
N GLU A 74 6.01 -2.32 -30.27
CA GLU A 74 7.21 -1.63 -29.82
C GLU A 74 7.75 -2.33 -28.56
N GLU A 75 8.59 -3.34 -28.78
CA GLU A 75 9.31 -4.06 -27.72
C GLU A 75 10.28 -3.10 -27.04
N THR A 76 9.99 -2.75 -25.79
CA THR A 76 10.94 -2.09 -24.88
C THR A 76 11.38 -3.12 -23.86
N ASP A 77 12.65 -3.51 -23.89
CA ASP A 77 13.30 -4.44 -22.95
C ASP A 77 13.55 -3.79 -21.57
N THR A 78 12.77 -2.75 -21.25
CA THR A 78 12.90 -2.00 -20.00
C THR A 78 12.02 -2.65 -18.93
N PRO A 79 12.60 -3.14 -17.83
CA PRO A 79 11.81 -3.69 -16.74
C PRO A 79 10.89 -2.60 -16.17
N PHE A 80 9.71 -2.98 -15.73
CA PHE A 80 8.72 -2.09 -15.14
C PHE A 80 8.14 -2.73 -13.87
N GLU A 81 7.82 -1.90 -12.88
CA GLU A 81 7.32 -2.36 -11.58
C GLU A 81 5.78 -2.47 -11.58
N ALA A 82 5.13 -1.63 -12.40
CA ALA A 82 3.68 -1.58 -12.51
C ALA A 82 3.23 -1.52 -13.98
N VAL A 83 2.09 -2.13 -14.27
CA VAL A 83 1.42 -2.04 -15.57
C VAL A 83 -0.03 -1.58 -15.41
N VAL A 84 -0.43 -0.65 -16.26
CA VAL A 84 -1.82 -0.22 -16.44
C VAL A 84 -2.21 -0.49 -17.88
N ILE A 85 -3.22 -1.32 -18.09
CA ILE A 85 -3.77 -1.62 -19.41
C ILE A 85 -5.10 -0.88 -19.53
N LEU A 86 -5.24 -0.06 -20.57
CA LEU A 86 -6.48 0.69 -20.83
C LEU A 86 -7.30 -0.02 -21.90
N CYS A 87 -8.58 -0.30 -21.65
CA CYS A 87 -9.49 -0.91 -22.62
C CYS A 87 -10.90 -0.28 -22.57
N GLU A 88 -11.73 -0.55 -23.57
CA GLU A 88 -13.16 -0.18 -23.55
C GLU A 88 -13.97 -1.42 -23.17
N LEU A 89 -14.76 -1.35 -22.09
CA LEU A 89 -15.44 -2.52 -21.52
C LEU A 89 -16.68 -2.95 -22.31
N GLU A 90 -17.20 -2.09 -23.19
CA GLU A 90 -18.40 -2.37 -23.98
C GLU A 90 -18.08 -3.15 -25.28
N GLU A 91 -16.79 -3.33 -25.60
CA GLU A 91 -16.32 -3.93 -26.85
C GLU A 91 -15.65 -5.29 -26.60
N LEU A 92 -16.32 -6.40 -26.95
CA LEU A 92 -15.82 -7.77 -26.72
C LEU A 92 -14.44 -8.02 -27.34
N ASP A 93 -14.17 -7.42 -28.51
CA ASP A 93 -12.88 -7.54 -29.19
C ASP A 93 -11.72 -6.99 -28.36
N HIS A 94 -11.98 -6.04 -27.46
CA HIS A 94 -10.94 -5.43 -26.62
C HIS A 94 -10.49 -6.38 -25.53
N LEU A 95 -11.40 -7.16 -24.94
CA LEU A 95 -11.05 -8.19 -23.97
C LEU A 95 -10.12 -9.25 -24.56
N GLU A 96 -10.40 -9.71 -25.78
CA GLU A 96 -9.53 -10.69 -26.45
C GLU A 96 -8.15 -10.11 -26.77
N ARG A 97 -8.07 -8.83 -27.19
CA ARG A 97 -6.77 -8.14 -27.34
C ARG A 97 -6.01 -8.04 -26.02
N VAL A 98 -6.68 -7.71 -24.93
CA VAL A 98 -6.05 -7.65 -23.59
C VAL A 98 -5.51 -9.01 -23.19
N LYS A 99 -6.27 -10.10 -23.43
CA LYS A 99 -5.81 -11.48 -23.17
C LYS A 99 -4.57 -11.85 -23.97
N ASP A 100 -4.57 -11.55 -25.27
CA ASP A 100 -3.42 -11.80 -26.14
C ASP A 100 -2.20 -11.02 -25.66
N LEU A 101 -2.40 -9.76 -25.25
CA LEU A 101 -1.32 -8.91 -24.74
C LEU A 101 -0.76 -9.40 -23.43
N TRP A 102 -1.63 -9.72 -22.48
CA TRP A 102 -1.24 -10.26 -21.19
C TRP A 102 -0.44 -11.56 -21.34
N SER A 103 -0.91 -12.46 -22.20
CA SER A 103 -0.20 -13.71 -22.50
C SER A 103 1.20 -13.47 -23.08
N ASN A 104 1.37 -12.43 -23.89
CA ASN A 104 2.68 -12.07 -24.45
C ASN A 104 3.62 -11.44 -23.43
N LEU A 105 3.09 -10.65 -22.49
CA LEU A 105 3.86 -10.11 -21.37
C LEU A 105 4.33 -11.26 -20.46
N ASP A 106 3.40 -12.13 -20.05
CA ASP A 106 3.65 -13.26 -19.14
C ASP A 106 4.62 -14.31 -19.73
N GLN A 107 4.52 -14.62 -21.03
CA GLN A 107 5.35 -15.65 -21.67
C GLN A 107 6.74 -15.17 -22.09
N LYS A 108 6.91 -13.89 -22.46
CA LYS A 108 8.23 -13.37 -22.90
C LYS A 108 9.14 -13.07 -21.72
N ASP A 109 8.56 -12.80 -20.57
CA ASP A 109 9.25 -12.44 -19.33
C ASP A 109 9.47 -13.64 -18.40
N SER A 110 9.67 -14.87 -18.90
CA SER A 110 10.01 -16.03 -18.04
C SER A 110 11.30 -15.85 -17.19
N ASN A 111 12.06 -14.78 -17.43
CA ASN A 111 13.22 -14.38 -16.64
C ASN A 111 13.08 -12.99 -16.00
N SER A 112 11.89 -12.37 -16.10
CA SER A 112 11.52 -11.10 -15.49
C SER A 112 10.37 -11.36 -14.52
N PHE A 113 10.39 -10.68 -13.38
CA PHE A 113 9.35 -10.85 -12.37
C PHE A 113 8.05 -10.24 -12.89
N PRO A 114 6.88 -10.84 -12.63
CA PRO A 114 5.61 -10.20 -12.97
C PRO A 114 5.54 -8.82 -12.29
N PRO A 115 4.89 -7.83 -12.92
CA PRO A 115 4.70 -6.53 -12.30
C PRO A 115 4.01 -6.68 -10.94
N GLU A 116 4.50 -5.94 -9.94
CA GLU A 116 3.94 -5.97 -8.59
C GLU A 116 2.55 -5.34 -8.53
N VAL A 117 2.26 -4.44 -9.47
CA VAL A 117 0.94 -3.83 -9.63
C VAL A 117 0.44 -4.03 -11.07
N SER A 118 -0.72 -4.68 -11.20
CA SER A 118 -1.36 -4.95 -12.48
C SER A 118 -2.79 -4.45 -12.49
N LEU A 119 -3.05 -3.37 -13.23
CA LEU A 119 -4.38 -2.77 -13.33
C LEU A 119 -4.92 -2.89 -14.76
N LEU A 120 -6.15 -3.36 -14.90
CA LEU A 120 -6.95 -3.18 -16.11
C LEU A 120 -7.92 -2.02 -15.87
N VAL A 121 -7.68 -0.90 -16.54
CA VAL A 121 -8.54 0.28 -16.49
C VAL A 121 -9.56 0.17 -17.62
N GLY A 122 -10.81 -0.04 -17.24
CA GLY A 122 -11.91 -0.22 -18.16
C GLY A 122 -12.70 1.07 -18.35
N VAL A 123 -12.63 1.65 -19.54
CA VAL A 123 -13.47 2.78 -19.94
C VAL A 123 -14.89 2.28 -20.15
N THR A 124 -15.84 2.88 -19.44
CA THR A 124 -17.28 2.59 -19.60
C THR A 124 -18.11 3.81 -19.31
N ASN A 125 -19.26 3.91 -19.97
CA ASN A 125 -20.30 4.89 -19.61
C ASN A 125 -21.42 4.23 -18.81
N ASP A 126 -21.39 2.90 -18.68
CA ASP A 126 -22.38 2.13 -17.93
C ASP A 126 -22.08 2.21 -16.43
N SER A 127 -23.07 2.60 -15.64
CA SER A 127 -23.02 2.50 -14.18
C SER A 127 -23.54 1.14 -13.70
N SER A 128 -24.11 0.32 -14.59
CA SER A 128 -24.67 -0.98 -14.26
C SER A 128 -23.61 -2.07 -14.18
N ASP A 129 -23.62 -2.80 -13.07
CA ASP A 129 -22.87 -4.04 -12.90
C ASP A 129 -23.47 -5.22 -13.66
N GLU A 130 -24.61 -5.04 -14.34
CA GLU A 130 -25.29 -6.15 -15.01
C GLU A 130 -24.66 -6.58 -16.33
N ASN A 131 -23.79 -5.75 -16.91
CA ASN A 131 -23.15 -5.97 -18.19
C ASN A 131 -22.33 -7.28 -18.23
N GLU A 132 -22.69 -8.19 -19.14
CA GLU A 132 -22.08 -9.51 -19.25
C GLU A 132 -20.59 -9.43 -19.64
N THR A 133 -20.20 -8.46 -20.46
CA THR A 133 -18.80 -8.25 -20.84
C THR A 133 -17.98 -7.82 -19.64
N ILE A 134 -18.49 -6.88 -18.82
CA ILE A 134 -17.81 -6.43 -17.59
C ILE A 134 -17.61 -7.62 -16.63
N LYS A 135 -18.63 -8.46 -16.44
CA LYS A 135 -18.53 -9.66 -15.59
C LYS A 135 -17.47 -10.65 -16.09
N LYS A 136 -17.43 -10.89 -17.41
CA LYS A 136 -16.41 -11.75 -18.03
C LYS A 136 -15.00 -11.17 -17.86
N THR A 137 -14.86 -9.87 -18.03
CA THR A 137 -13.59 -9.16 -17.82
C THR A 137 -13.15 -9.26 -16.37
N LEU A 138 -14.03 -8.98 -15.40
CA LEU A 138 -13.74 -9.08 -13.97
C LEU A 138 -13.30 -10.49 -13.57
N HIS A 139 -14.01 -11.52 -14.05
CA HIS A 139 -13.64 -12.90 -13.79
C HIS A 139 -12.25 -13.22 -14.34
N TRP A 140 -11.98 -12.82 -15.59
CA TRP A 140 -10.66 -13.02 -16.20
C TRP A 140 -9.55 -12.27 -15.46
N CYS A 141 -9.78 -11.01 -15.05
CA CYS A 141 -8.83 -10.24 -14.24
C CYS A 141 -8.49 -10.95 -12.93
N THR A 142 -9.52 -11.45 -12.23
CA THR A 142 -9.36 -12.20 -10.97
C THR A 142 -8.48 -13.44 -11.17
N ASP A 143 -8.71 -14.20 -12.23
CA ASP A 143 -7.95 -15.42 -12.53
C ASP A 143 -6.47 -15.14 -12.85
N ASN A 144 -6.14 -13.91 -13.25
CA ASN A 144 -4.79 -13.50 -13.66
C ASN A 144 -4.10 -12.57 -12.65
N GLY A 145 -4.72 -12.32 -11.48
CA GLY A 145 -4.16 -11.41 -10.47
C GLY A 145 -4.12 -9.94 -10.92
N ILE A 146 -5.01 -9.56 -11.85
CA ILE A 146 -5.15 -8.19 -12.35
C ILE A 146 -6.33 -7.56 -11.63
N GLU A 147 -6.18 -6.32 -11.19
CA GLU A 147 -7.30 -5.55 -10.63
C GLU A 147 -8.05 -4.81 -11.74
N LEU A 148 -9.37 -5.01 -11.84
CA LEU A 148 -10.22 -4.25 -12.76
C LEU A 148 -10.69 -2.97 -12.08
N VAL A 149 -10.35 -1.81 -12.64
CA VAL A 149 -10.85 -0.51 -12.19
C VAL A 149 -11.72 0.09 -13.29
N LYS A 150 -13.00 0.36 -12.99
CA LYS A 150 -13.88 1.05 -13.93
C LYS A 150 -13.55 2.54 -13.91
N TRP A 151 -13.31 3.11 -15.08
CA TRP A 151 -13.01 4.53 -15.23
C TRP A 151 -14.04 5.17 -16.15
N ARG A 152 -14.84 6.09 -15.59
CA ARG A 152 -15.90 6.80 -16.30
C ARG A 152 -15.46 8.24 -16.56
N HIS A 153 -15.82 8.76 -17.73
CA HIS A 153 -15.70 10.19 -18.02
C HIS A 153 -16.89 10.94 -17.42
N ILE A 154 -16.94 11.03 -16.09
CA ILE A 154 -17.91 11.88 -15.43
C ILE A 154 -17.42 13.32 -15.60
N ASP A 155 -18.09 14.09 -16.46
CA ASP A 155 -17.97 15.53 -16.41
C ASP A 155 -18.38 15.97 -15.00
N LYS A 156 -17.46 16.62 -14.26
CA LYS A 156 -17.63 17.12 -12.87
C LYS A 156 -18.90 17.94 -12.58
N ALA A 157 -19.78 18.14 -13.57
CA ALA A 157 -21.03 18.88 -13.47
C ALA A 157 -22.22 18.03 -12.96
N VAL A 158 -22.09 16.71 -12.90
CA VAL A 158 -23.10 15.82 -12.29
C VAL A 158 -22.43 15.04 -11.16
N GLU A 159 -22.29 15.69 -10.02
CA GLU A 159 -22.15 15.00 -8.74
C GLU A 159 -23.46 14.19 -8.55
N SER A 160 -23.44 12.93 -8.94
CA SER A 160 -24.43 11.97 -8.44
C SER A 160 -24.07 11.69 -7.00
N ASP A 161 -25.02 11.90 -6.10
CA ASP A 161 -24.98 11.59 -4.65
C ASP A 161 -24.88 10.06 -4.39
N ASP A 162 -24.58 9.26 -5.41
CA ASP A 162 -24.25 7.85 -5.28
C ASP A 162 -22.83 7.80 -4.71
N GLU A 163 -22.70 7.22 -3.52
CA GLU A 163 -21.41 6.86 -2.91
C GLU A 163 -20.53 6.23 -4.00
N GLU A 164 -19.55 6.99 -4.50
CA GLU A 164 -18.57 6.47 -5.47
C GLU A 164 -18.00 5.21 -4.82
N ASP A 165 -18.19 4.05 -5.46
CA ASP A 165 -17.55 2.82 -5.00
C ASP A 165 -16.06 3.13 -4.86
N ASP A 166 -15.52 2.97 -3.64
CA ASP A 166 -14.13 3.30 -3.29
C ASP A 166 -13.13 2.59 -4.24
N ASN A 167 -13.59 1.57 -4.97
CA ASN A 167 -12.82 0.79 -5.94
C ASN A 167 -12.91 1.27 -7.40
N GLU A 168 -13.45 2.46 -7.66
CA GLU A 168 -13.61 2.98 -9.03
C GLU A 168 -12.87 4.30 -9.27
N GLY A 169 -12.68 4.63 -10.56
CA GLY A 169 -12.18 5.92 -11.00
C GLY A 169 -10.68 6.16 -10.79
N ILE A 170 -10.30 7.43 -10.98
CA ILE A 170 -8.89 7.88 -10.91
C ILE A 170 -8.30 7.74 -9.50
N SER A 171 -9.14 7.92 -8.47
CA SER A 171 -8.74 7.82 -7.07
C SER A 171 -8.21 6.43 -6.76
N ARG A 172 -8.93 5.39 -7.18
CA ARG A 172 -8.50 4.00 -6.98
C ARG A 172 -7.22 3.66 -7.73
N ILE A 173 -7.09 4.10 -8.99
CA ILE A 173 -5.85 3.91 -9.77
C ILE A 173 -4.66 4.56 -9.05
N SER A 174 -4.85 5.79 -8.57
CA SER A 174 -3.81 6.55 -7.86
C SER A 174 -3.43 5.88 -6.55
N GLU A 175 -4.40 5.42 -5.77
CA GLU A 175 -4.19 4.73 -4.51
C GLU A 175 -3.38 3.44 -4.69
N ALA A 176 -3.78 2.58 -5.63
CA ALA A 176 -3.07 1.33 -5.91
C ALA A 176 -1.60 1.58 -6.28
N LEU A 177 -1.33 2.59 -7.10
CA LEU A 177 0.03 2.96 -7.49
C LEU A 177 0.82 3.69 -6.38
N GLN A 178 0.16 4.42 -5.49
CA GLN A 178 0.79 5.10 -4.35
C GLN A 178 1.03 4.17 -3.15
N ALA A 179 0.30 3.06 -3.06
CA ALA A 179 0.51 2.03 -2.05
C ALA A 179 1.72 1.15 -2.38
N HIS A 180 2.13 1.10 -3.65
CA HIS A 180 3.27 0.34 -4.09
C HIS A 180 4.61 0.93 -3.60
N MET A 181 5.50 0.05 -3.13
CA MET A 181 6.83 0.41 -2.64
C MET A 181 7.80 0.55 -3.81
N TRP A 182 7.79 1.71 -4.46
CA TRP A 182 8.67 1.97 -5.58
C TRP A 182 10.16 1.84 -5.20
N PRO A 183 11.03 1.29 -6.06
CA PRO A 183 12.42 1.02 -5.70
C PRO A 183 13.25 2.26 -5.34
N GLN A 184 12.92 3.42 -5.91
CA GLN A 184 13.64 4.68 -5.69
C GLN A 184 12.78 5.71 -4.93
N ILE A 185 12.12 5.28 -3.84
CA ILE A 185 11.42 6.20 -2.93
C ILE A 185 12.38 6.92 -1.97
N THR A 186 12.05 8.16 -1.63
CA THR A 186 12.67 8.94 -0.55
C THR A 186 11.68 9.01 0.62
N LEU A 187 11.94 8.27 1.70
CA LEU A 187 11.08 8.26 2.88
C LEU A 187 11.13 9.61 3.63
N LYS A 188 9.95 10.12 3.98
CA LYS A 188 9.79 11.31 4.82
C LYS A 188 9.78 10.89 6.29
N GLY A 189 10.43 11.67 7.15
CA GLY A 189 10.40 11.44 8.60
C GLY A 189 11.58 10.65 9.18
N SER A 190 12.50 10.14 8.35
CA SER A 190 13.81 9.65 8.82
C SER A 190 14.77 10.82 9.12
N SER A 191 14.36 11.73 10.01
CA SER A 191 15.32 12.65 10.61
C SER A 191 16.14 11.88 11.63
N ASN A 192 17.36 11.51 11.24
CA ASN A 192 18.42 11.10 12.13
C ASN A 192 18.58 12.14 13.25
N LYS A 193 17.98 11.91 14.42
CA LYS A 193 18.43 12.47 15.71
C LYS A 193 19.66 11.69 16.25
N ALA A 194 20.48 11.10 15.37
CA ALA A 194 21.72 10.43 15.74
C ALA A 194 22.95 11.37 15.78
N ALA A 195 22.74 12.69 15.84
CA ALA A 195 23.82 13.67 15.87
C ALA A 195 23.49 14.92 16.71
N ALA A 196 23.17 14.74 17.99
CA ALA A 196 23.40 15.75 19.04
C ALA A 196 22.94 15.24 20.41
N VAL A 197 23.81 14.52 21.14
CA VAL A 197 23.73 14.48 22.61
C VAL A 197 25.15 14.63 23.15
N SER A 198 25.56 15.88 23.30
CA SER A 198 26.63 16.26 24.23
C SER A 198 26.07 17.29 25.19
N ASP A 199 26.31 17.01 26.47
CA ASP A 199 26.21 17.89 27.63
C ASP A 199 24.84 18.37 28.13
N HIS A 200 24.47 17.82 29.29
CA HIS A 200 24.10 18.49 30.56
C HIS A 200 22.97 17.71 31.26
N LYS A 201 22.82 17.60 32.58
CA LYS A 201 23.59 17.86 33.82
C LYS A 201 22.64 17.37 34.94
N GLU A 202 23.18 16.86 36.05
CA GLU A 202 22.45 16.28 37.19
C GLU A 202 21.23 17.08 37.71
N ALA A 203 20.15 16.35 38.01
CA ALA A 203 19.22 16.40 39.17
C ALA A 203 18.52 17.74 39.57
N PRO A 204 17.26 17.75 40.09
CA PRO A 204 16.90 17.03 41.32
C PRO A 204 15.49 16.38 41.39
N THR A 205 15.40 15.45 42.33
CA THR A 205 14.26 14.66 42.82
C THR A 205 13.14 15.49 43.45
N THR A 206 11.89 15.09 43.24
CA THR A 206 10.76 15.39 44.15
C THR A 206 9.83 14.17 44.30
N ASN A 207 9.76 13.68 45.54
CA ASN A 207 8.88 12.63 46.01
C ASN A 207 7.41 13.06 45.98
N SER A 208 6.51 12.14 45.65
CA SER A 208 5.13 12.11 46.16
C SER A 208 4.73 10.65 46.35
N ASN A 209 4.58 10.26 47.62
CA ASN A 209 4.11 8.95 48.08
C ASN A 209 2.58 8.94 48.09
N GLU A 210 1.95 7.99 47.41
CA GLU A 210 0.71 7.35 47.87
C GLU A 210 0.81 5.82 47.62
N PRO A 211 0.24 4.97 48.52
CA PRO A 211 0.54 3.54 48.53
C PRO A 211 -0.38 2.72 47.61
N GLU A 212 0.22 1.98 46.69
CA GLU A 212 -0.40 0.88 45.94
C GLU A 212 -0.89 -0.24 46.90
N PRO A 213 -2.05 -0.88 46.64
CA PRO A 213 -2.53 -2.02 47.42
C PRO A 213 -1.63 -3.26 47.24
N PRO A 214 -1.42 -4.09 48.29
CA PRO A 214 -0.48 -5.20 48.21
C PRO A 214 -1.03 -6.34 47.35
N LEU A 215 -0.24 -6.75 46.35
CA LEU A 215 -0.46 -7.93 45.50
C LEU A 215 -0.29 -9.23 46.31
N PRO A 216 -1.03 -10.31 45.97
CA PRO A 216 -0.88 -11.62 46.61
C PRO A 216 0.48 -12.26 46.31
N GLU A 217 1.12 -12.82 47.34
CA GLU A 217 2.42 -13.48 47.26
C GLU A 217 2.38 -14.69 46.32
N GLY A 218 3.11 -14.62 45.20
CA GLY A 218 3.37 -15.78 44.34
C GLY A 218 3.43 -15.50 42.83
N VAL A 219 2.98 -14.33 42.35
CA VAL A 219 3.06 -13.99 40.93
C VAL A 219 4.45 -13.45 40.62
N VAL A 220 5.28 -14.26 39.94
CA VAL A 220 6.52 -13.76 39.33
C VAL A 220 6.13 -12.96 38.11
N ILE A 221 6.03 -11.64 38.30
CA ILE A 221 5.85 -10.70 37.20
C ILE A 221 7.15 -10.72 36.39
N PRO A 222 7.12 -11.01 35.08
CA PRO A 222 8.31 -10.84 34.26
C PRO A 222 8.79 -9.39 34.35
N ASP A 223 10.09 -9.19 34.57
CA ASP A 223 10.78 -7.90 34.73
C ASP A 223 10.37 -6.86 33.64
N PHE A 224 9.94 -7.37 32.49
CA PHE A 224 9.44 -6.64 31.34
C PHE A 224 8.12 -5.86 31.58
N LEU A 225 7.14 -6.40 32.31
CA LEU A 225 5.87 -5.69 32.58
C LEU A 225 6.08 -4.50 33.53
N SER A 226 7.08 -4.58 34.41
CA SER A 226 7.53 -3.45 35.23
C SER A 226 8.22 -2.39 34.38
N SER A 227 8.93 -2.80 33.32
CA SER A 227 9.62 -1.88 32.41
C SER A 227 8.66 -1.10 31.50
N MET A 228 7.52 -1.66 31.10
CA MET A 228 6.49 -0.93 30.34
C MET A 228 5.75 0.11 31.18
N ASN A 229 5.59 -0.14 32.49
CA ASN A 229 4.93 0.80 33.39
C ASN A 229 5.83 1.97 33.82
N ALA A 230 7.14 1.85 33.61
CA ALA A 230 8.16 2.84 34.00
C ALA A 230 8.76 3.61 32.80
N ALA A 231 8.40 3.26 31.57
CA ALA A 231 8.92 3.91 30.38
C ALA A 231 7.95 5.01 29.92
N GLU A 232 8.37 6.28 30.04
CA GLU A 232 7.80 7.31 29.18
C GLU A 232 8.03 6.93 27.71
N PRO A 233 7.07 7.18 26.82
CA PRO A 233 7.12 6.70 25.44
C PRO A 233 8.29 7.35 24.71
N ASP A 234 9.37 6.58 24.48
CA ASP A 234 10.44 6.95 23.56
C ASP A 234 9.96 6.66 22.13
N PRO A 235 9.73 7.69 21.28
CA PRO A 235 9.01 7.54 20.03
C PRO A 235 9.93 7.12 18.87
N GLY A 236 10.84 6.16 19.06
CA GLY A 236 11.87 5.92 18.07
C GLY A 236 12.64 4.60 18.05
N GLY A 237 12.13 3.47 18.56
CA GLY A 237 13.03 2.30 18.68
C GLY A 237 12.50 0.87 18.64
N GLU A 238 11.20 0.57 18.51
CA GLU A 238 10.78 -0.84 18.44
C GLU A 238 10.49 -1.24 16.98
N SER A 239 11.28 -2.17 16.43
CA SER A 239 11.06 -2.72 15.09
C SER A 239 9.83 -3.63 15.09
N PHE A 240 9.02 -3.58 14.02
CA PHE A 240 7.78 -4.38 13.90
C PHE A 240 8.02 -5.89 14.07
N GLU A 241 9.21 -6.36 13.68
CA GLU A 241 9.67 -7.75 13.89
C GLU A 241 9.82 -8.07 15.39
N GLU A 242 10.43 -7.17 16.16
CA GLU A 242 10.65 -7.32 17.60
C GLU A 242 9.32 -7.31 18.35
N LEU A 243 8.35 -6.50 17.90
CA LEU A 243 6.99 -6.49 18.42
C LEU A 243 6.28 -7.83 18.19
N PHE A 244 6.43 -8.43 17.01
CA PHE A 244 5.81 -9.71 16.67
C PHE A 244 6.45 -10.89 17.40
N GLU A 245 7.77 -10.90 17.54
CA GLU A 245 8.50 -11.86 18.39
C GLU A 245 8.06 -11.75 19.86
N ARG A 246 7.83 -10.53 20.35
CA ARG A 246 7.29 -10.28 21.68
C ARG A 246 5.87 -10.84 21.83
N PHE A 247 5.01 -10.62 20.84
CA PHE A 247 3.64 -11.14 20.84
C PHE A 247 3.61 -12.68 20.85
N ALA A 248 4.50 -13.31 20.07
CA ALA A 248 4.66 -14.77 20.09
C ALA A 248 5.08 -15.29 21.47
N SER A 249 5.99 -14.58 22.16
CA SER A 249 6.44 -14.94 23.51
C SER A 249 5.33 -14.77 24.57
N MET A 250 4.53 -13.69 24.48
CA MET A 250 3.38 -13.44 25.37
C MET A 250 2.29 -14.49 25.16
N ARG A 251 2.01 -14.88 23.91
CA ARG A 251 1.04 -15.93 23.59
C ARG A 251 1.46 -17.28 24.17
N ALA A 252 2.72 -17.68 24.00
CA ALA A 252 3.24 -18.93 24.55
C ALA A 252 3.17 -18.97 26.10
N HIS A 253 3.35 -17.82 26.75
CA HIS A 253 3.18 -17.70 28.20
C HIS A 253 1.71 -17.76 28.62
N ALA A 254 0.80 -17.12 27.89
CA ALA A 254 -0.64 -17.22 28.16
C ALA A 254 -1.14 -18.68 28.08
N GLU A 255 -0.63 -19.46 27.11
CA GLU A 255 -0.98 -20.86 26.92
C GLU A 255 -0.54 -21.77 28.08
N SER A 256 0.52 -21.40 28.81
CA SER A 256 1.01 -22.17 29.95
C SER A 256 0.26 -21.89 31.26
N LEU A 257 -0.55 -20.82 31.31
CA LEU A 257 -1.31 -20.43 32.49
C LEU A 257 -2.69 -21.13 32.57
N PRO A 258 -3.18 -21.46 33.79
CA PRO A 258 -4.56 -21.88 34.03
C PRO A 258 -5.60 -20.84 33.58
N TYR A 259 -6.85 -21.26 33.34
CA TYR A 259 -7.90 -20.42 32.75
C TYR A 259 -8.12 -19.07 33.45
N GLU A 260 -8.19 -19.05 34.78
CA GLU A 260 -8.40 -17.80 35.55
C GLU A 260 -7.20 -16.86 35.48
N GLU A 261 -5.98 -17.38 35.56
CA GLU A 261 -4.75 -16.59 35.47
C GLU A 261 -4.49 -16.09 34.05
N ARG A 262 -4.89 -16.87 33.04
CA ARG A 262 -4.83 -16.49 31.63
C ARG A 262 -5.73 -15.29 31.33
N LYS A 263 -6.90 -15.20 31.97
CA LYS A 263 -7.83 -14.07 31.81
C LYS A 263 -7.20 -12.76 32.31
N ALA A 264 -6.63 -12.77 33.52
CA ALA A 264 -5.94 -11.61 34.09
C ALA A 264 -4.68 -11.23 33.30
N TYR A 265 -3.94 -12.22 32.80
CA TYR A 265 -2.79 -11.97 31.93
C TYR A 265 -3.19 -11.33 30.59
N ALA A 266 -4.27 -11.82 29.96
CA ALA A 266 -4.78 -11.27 28.72
C ALA A 266 -5.26 -9.81 28.89
N GLU A 267 -5.97 -9.52 29.98
CA GLU A 267 -6.40 -8.15 30.33
C GLU A 267 -5.19 -7.21 30.45
N LYS A 268 -4.14 -7.65 31.14
CA LYS A 268 -2.91 -6.87 31.30
C LYS A 268 -2.17 -6.64 29.99
N VAL A 269 -2.10 -7.65 29.11
CA VAL A 269 -1.46 -7.52 27.79
C VAL A 269 -2.24 -6.53 26.92
N VAL A 270 -3.57 -6.59 26.93
CA VAL A 270 -4.44 -5.69 26.16
C VAL A 270 -4.30 -4.26 26.65
N MET A 271 -4.38 -4.01 27.96
CA MET A 271 -4.20 -2.68 28.53
C MET A 271 -2.82 -2.10 28.22
N SER A 272 -1.77 -2.92 28.33
CA SER A 272 -0.42 -2.49 28.04
C SER A 272 -0.24 -2.13 26.56
N PHE A 273 -0.84 -2.90 25.65
CA PHE A 273 -0.79 -2.62 24.21
C PHE A 273 -1.59 -1.36 23.86
N TRP A 274 -2.78 -1.19 24.45
CA TRP A 274 -3.62 0.00 24.25
C TRP A 274 -2.91 1.28 24.67
N LYS A 275 -2.24 1.25 25.83
CA LYS A 275 -1.44 2.38 26.33
C LYS A 275 -0.25 2.68 25.41
N SER A 276 0.41 1.66 24.87
CA SER A 276 1.54 1.82 23.95
C SER A 276 1.17 2.45 22.60
N ILE A 277 -0.07 2.28 22.12
CA ILE A 277 -0.55 2.95 20.90
C ILE A 277 -1.13 4.35 21.17
N GLY A 278 -1.06 4.83 22.42
CA GLY A 278 -1.53 6.15 22.84
C GLY A 278 -3.01 6.22 23.20
N GLY A 279 -3.65 5.09 23.51
CA GLY A 279 -5.02 5.05 23.99
C GLY A 279 -5.13 5.38 25.48
N ASP A 280 -6.16 6.14 25.85
CA ASP A 280 -6.40 6.56 27.24
C ASP A 280 -7.12 5.46 28.04
N GLU A 281 -6.80 5.36 29.34
CA GLU A 281 -7.36 4.34 30.25
C GLU A 281 -8.88 4.49 30.45
N GLU A 282 -9.44 5.68 30.20
CA GLU A 282 -10.89 5.96 30.31
C GLU A 282 -11.73 5.35 29.17
N GLU A 283 -11.11 4.96 28.05
CA GLU A 283 -11.82 4.35 26.90
C GLU A 283 -12.00 2.84 27.02
N ILE A 284 -11.27 2.19 27.93
CA ILE A 284 -11.23 0.73 28.10
C ILE A 284 -12.23 0.27 29.19
N ASP A 285 -12.81 1.20 29.95
CA ASP A 285 -13.86 0.88 30.92
C ASP A 285 -15.16 0.63 30.16
N LEU A 286 -15.35 -0.63 29.78
CA LEU A 286 -16.64 -1.13 29.32
C LEU A 286 -17.62 -0.91 30.47
N LYS A 287 -18.36 0.19 30.43
CA LYS A 287 -19.57 0.34 31.22
C LYS A 287 -20.46 -0.84 30.91
N ASP A 288 -20.53 -1.76 31.86
CA ASP A 288 -21.55 -2.80 31.91
C ASP A 288 -22.92 -2.10 32.00
N ASP A 289 -23.58 -1.91 30.85
CA ASP A 289 -25.03 -1.74 30.76
C ASP A 289 -25.71 -3.11 30.55
#